data_AF-A0A964PWN6-F1
#
_entry.id   AF-A0A964PWN6-F1
#
_cell.length_a   1.000
_cell.length_b   1.000
_cell.length_c   1.000
_cell.angle_alpha   90.00
_cell.angle_beta   90.00
_cell.angle_gamma   90.00
#
_symmetry.space_group_name_H-M   'P 1'
#
loop_
_entity.id
_entity.type
_entity.pdbx_description
1 polymer ?
#
loop_
_entity_poly.entity_id
_entity_poly.type
_entity_poly.pdbx_seq_one_letter_code
_entity_poly.pdbx_strand_id
1 'polypeptide(L)'
;MAAGSCRRSSSRRCATGGPSSWHPTSVPDERWATERSERALLALLDDVLAQHAIDPTRVLVTGFSMGGRGTWYMATRHADLFTGVIVMATGPGEGSLESLSATPLYIIHSPEDEVVPYAPVEEFAVRLAARGCPIQMMRLPGANHSMMGDYIAPLRVAGQWLWSEWDARGSRDR
;
A
#
# COMPACT_ATOMS: atom_id res chain seq x y z
N MET A 1 -15.92 -32.83 -53.99
CA MET A 1 -16.20 -31.44 -53.55
C MET A 1 -17.13 -31.51 -52.34
N ALA A 2 -16.72 -30.87 -51.23
CA ALA A 2 -17.47 -30.44 -50.01
C ALA A 2 -18.33 -31.48 -49.26
N ALA A 3 -18.04 -31.91 -48.01
CA ALA A 3 -18.09 -31.16 -46.72
C ALA A 3 -19.42 -30.38 -46.55
N GLY A 4 -20.22 -30.45 -45.49
CA GLY A 4 -20.10 -30.94 -44.12
C GLY A 4 -20.99 -30.03 -43.24
N SER A 5 -21.80 -30.62 -42.35
CA SER A 5 -22.22 -30.11 -41.03
C SER A 5 -23.68 -30.45 -40.69
N CYS A 6 -23.83 -31.38 -39.76
CA CYS A 6 -25.08 -31.67 -39.06
C CYS A 6 -25.16 -30.74 -37.85
N ARG A 7 -26.16 -29.84 -37.82
CA ARG A 7 -26.40 -28.94 -36.69
C ARG A 7 -26.72 -29.75 -35.43
N ARG A 8 -25.86 -29.65 -34.41
CA ARG A 8 -26.20 -29.92 -33.01
C ARG A 8 -25.95 -28.63 -32.22
N SER A 9 -27.00 -27.99 -31.73
CA SER A 9 -26.88 -26.97 -30.68
C SER A 9 -27.64 -27.47 -29.45
N SER A 10 -26.94 -28.24 -28.64
CA SER A 10 -27.33 -28.53 -27.26
C SER A 10 -27.23 -27.26 -26.43
N SER A 11 -28.30 -26.94 -25.72
CA SER A 11 -28.37 -25.92 -24.68
C SER A 11 -27.19 -26.02 -23.69
N ARG A 12 -26.26 -25.08 -23.76
CA ARG A 12 -25.44 -24.70 -22.60
C ARG A 12 -25.95 -23.33 -22.16
N ARG A 13 -26.57 -23.30 -20.97
CA ARG A 13 -26.83 -22.06 -20.26
C ARG A 13 -25.48 -21.37 -20.05
N CYS A 14 -25.30 -20.18 -20.60
CA CYS A 14 -24.25 -19.28 -20.16
C CYS A 14 -24.52 -19.00 -18.68
N ALA A 15 -23.64 -19.47 -17.80
CA ALA A 15 -23.61 -19.00 -16.43
C ALA A 15 -23.24 -17.52 -16.50
N THR A 16 -24.21 -16.65 -16.25
CA THR A 16 -23.99 -15.22 -15.99
C THR A 16 -23.37 -15.12 -14.59
N GLY A 17 -22.08 -15.47 -14.48
CA GLY A 17 -21.26 -15.16 -13.32
C GLY A 17 -20.82 -13.70 -13.43
N GLY A 18 -21.66 -12.77 -12.96
CA GLY A 18 -21.22 -11.40 -12.72
C GLY A 18 -20.12 -11.39 -11.66
N PRO A 19 -19.20 -10.40 -11.69
CA PRO A 19 -18.12 -10.32 -10.72
C PRO A 19 -18.73 -10.22 -9.32
N SER A 20 -18.29 -11.13 -8.44
CA SER A 20 -18.58 -11.11 -7.01
C SER A 20 -18.38 -9.68 -6.50
N SER A 21 -19.40 -9.16 -5.85
CA SER A 21 -19.40 -7.87 -5.18
C SER A 21 -18.14 -7.72 -4.34
N TRP A 22 -17.27 -6.79 -4.74
CA TRP A 22 -16.22 -6.26 -3.88
C TRP A 22 -16.91 -5.70 -2.63
N HIS A 23 -16.82 -6.43 -1.51
CA HIS A 23 -17.22 -5.94 -0.21
C HIS A 23 -15.98 -5.44 0.53
N PRO A 24 -16.01 -4.25 1.16
CA PRO A 24 -14.87 -3.71 1.91
C PRO A 24 -14.43 -4.58 3.11
N THR A 25 -15.18 -5.64 3.43
CA THR A 25 -14.86 -6.68 4.42
C THR A 25 -14.16 -7.91 3.85
N SER A 26 -13.76 -7.93 2.57
CA SER A 26 -13.14 -9.09 1.91
C SER A 26 -11.66 -9.32 2.28
N VAL A 27 -11.17 -8.76 3.39
CA VAL A 27 -9.85 -9.13 3.91
C VAL A 27 -9.98 -10.57 4.43
N PRO A 28 -9.31 -11.56 3.83
CA PRO A 28 -9.72 -12.96 3.98
C PRO A 28 -9.67 -13.51 5.42
N ASP A 29 -8.95 -12.84 6.31
CA ASP A 29 -8.80 -13.17 7.73
C ASP A 29 -8.99 -11.95 8.65
N GLU A 30 -9.65 -10.88 8.18
CA GLU A 30 -9.77 -9.56 8.85
C GLU A 30 -8.43 -8.87 9.18
N ARG A 31 -7.31 -9.40 8.67
CA ARG A 31 -5.95 -8.90 8.91
C ARG A 31 -5.25 -8.65 7.58
N TRP A 32 -4.62 -7.48 7.48
CA TRP A 32 -3.88 -7.09 6.28
C TRP A 32 -2.51 -7.77 6.18
N ALA A 33 -1.92 -8.16 7.31
CA ALA A 33 -0.60 -8.76 7.40
C ALA A 33 -0.67 -10.30 7.53
N THR A 34 -1.18 -10.98 6.48
CA THR A 34 -1.20 -12.45 6.38
C THR A 34 -0.74 -12.88 4.99
N GLU A 35 -0.18 -14.08 4.86
CA GLU A 35 0.19 -14.65 3.55
C GLU A 35 -1.00 -14.75 2.58
N ARG A 36 -2.22 -14.90 3.11
CA ARG A 36 -3.43 -14.95 2.30
C ARG A 36 -3.79 -13.58 1.73
N SER A 37 -3.76 -12.55 2.57
CA SER A 37 -3.97 -11.15 2.15
C SER A 37 -2.87 -10.69 1.19
N GLU A 38 -1.63 -11.07 1.47
CA GLU A 38 -0.46 -10.83 0.60
C GLU A 38 -0.66 -11.40 -0.80
N ARG A 39 -0.94 -12.70 -0.92
CA ARG A 39 -1.17 -13.33 -2.24
C ARG A 39 -2.34 -12.69 -2.99
N ALA A 40 -3.42 -12.34 -2.29
CA ALA A 40 -4.57 -11.70 -2.92
C ALA A 40 -4.22 -10.30 -3.45
N LEU A 41 -3.46 -9.51 -2.69
CA LEU A 41 -3.03 -8.18 -3.10
C LEU A 41 -2.03 -8.24 -4.26
N LEU A 42 -1.08 -9.17 -4.24
CA LEU A 42 -0.13 -9.36 -5.35
C LEU A 42 -0.84 -9.78 -6.63
N ALA A 43 -1.78 -10.73 -6.56
CA ALA A 43 -2.56 -11.14 -7.72
C ALA A 43 -3.40 -9.98 -8.31
N LEU A 44 -3.96 -9.12 -7.44
CA LEU A 44 -4.65 -7.91 -7.88
C LEU A 44 -3.69 -6.90 -8.53
N LEU A 45 -2.51 -6.70 -7.93
CA LEU A 45 -1.50 -5.79 -8.45
C LEU A 45 -1.01 -6.23 -9.83
N ASP A 46 -0.72 -7.52 -10.01
CA ASP A 46 -0.33 -8.10 -11.30
C ASP A 46 -1.40 -7.86 -12.36
N ASP A 47 -2.68 -8.07 -12.01
CA ASP A 47 -3.80 -7.84 -12.93
C ASP A 47 -3.93 -6.36 -13.33
N VAL A 48 -3.82 -5.45 -12.36
CA VAL A 48 -3.86 -4.00 -12.60
C VAL A 48 -2.68 -3.53 -13.46
N LEU A 49 -1.47 -3.99 -13.16
CA LEU A 49 -0.25 -3.64 -13.91
C LEU A 49 -0.30 -4.17 -15.35
N ALA A 50 -0.92 -5.34 -15.57
CA ALA A 50 -1.09 -5.90 -16.91
C ALA A 50 -2.15 -5.17 -17.73
N GLN A 51 -3.19 -4.63 -17.10
CA GLN A 51 -4.33 -4.03 -17.78
C GLN A 51 -4.23 -2.51 -17.97
N HIS A 52 -3.34 -1.84 -17.23
CA HIS A 52 -3.24 -0.38 -17.23
C HIS A 52 -1.80 0.09 -17.48
N ALA A 53 -1.66 1.24 -18.14
CA ALA A 53 -0.38 1.90 -18.35
C ALA A 53 0.09 2.59 -17.05
N ILE A 54 0.50 1.80 -16.07
CA ILE A 54 1.04 2.26 -14.80
C ILE A 54 2.57 2.39 -14.93
N ASP A 55 3.13 3.47 -14.39
CA ASP A 55 4.57 3.64 -14.26
C ASP A 55 5.09 2.77 -13.11
N PRO A 56 5.85 1.69 -13.37
CA PRO A 56 6.33 0.80 -12.32
C PRO A 56 7.36 1.46 -11.40
N THR A 57 7.89 2.63 -11.78
CA THR A 57 8.80 3.41 -10.95
C THR A 57 8.08 4.29 -9.92
N ARG A 58 6.74 4.36 -9.97
CA ARG A 58 5.90 5.21 -9.11
C ARG A 58 4.74 4.42 -8.50
N VAL A 59 5.08 3.41 -7.70
CA VAL A 59 4.10 2.55 -7.03
C VAL A 59 4.13 2.82 -5.53
N LEU A 60 3.01 3.31 -5.00
CA LEU A 60 2.83 3.64 -3.58
C LEU A 60 2.00 2.56 -2.87
N VAL A 61 2.46 2.14 -1.69
CA VAL A 61 1.60 1.45 -0.71
C VAL A 61 1.33 2.37 0.49
N THR A 62 0.05 2.45 0.89
CA THR A 62 -0.37 3.28 2.01
C THR A 62 -1.56 2.69 2.76
N GLY A 63 -1.69 3.07 4.03
CA GLY A 63 -2.76 2.56 4.89
C GLY A 63 -2.83 3.24 6.25
N PHE A 64 -4.01 3.16 6.87
CA PHE A 64 -4.33 3.73 8.18
C PHE A 64 -4.51 2.61 9.23
N SER A 65 -3.93 2.77 10.42
CA SER A 65 -4.08 1.84 11.55
C SER A 65 -3.77 0.38 11.17
N MET A 66 -4.75 -0.52 11.18
CA MET A 66 -4.57 -1.90 10.72
C MET A 66 -4.12 -1.98 9.26
N GLY A 67 -4.57 -1.05 8.41
CA GLY A 67 -4.07 -0.90 7.05
C GLY A 67 -2.62 -0.42 7.02
N GLY A 68 -2.21 0.43 7.98
CA GLY A 68 -0.80 0.83 8.16
C GLY A 68 0.10 -0.35 8.53
N ARG A 69 -0.39 -1.29 9.35
CA ARG A 69 0.30 -2.58 9.57
C ARG A 69 0.44 -3.40 8.29
N GLY A 70 -0.60 -3.43 7.46
CA GLY A 70 -0.55 -4.05 6.13
C GLY A 70 0.49 -3.40 5.22
N THR A 71 0.56 -2.07 5.22
CA THR A 71 1.57 -1.30 4.49
C THR A 71 2.98 -1.71 4.89
N TRP A 72 3.28 -1.79 6.19
CA TRP A 72 4.58 -2.27 6.66
C TRP A 72 4.90 -3.67 6.18
N TYR A 73 3.94 -4.59 6.34
CA TYR A 73 4.08 -5.98 5.94
C TYR A 73 4.39 -6.11 4.44
N MET A 74 3.65 -5.40 3.59
CA MET A 74 3.85 -5.45 2.14
C MET A 74 5.14 -4.76 1.70
N ALA A 75 5.41 -3.57 2.21
CA ALA A 75 6.58 -2.78 1.81
C ALA A 75 7.90 -3.50 2.13
N THR A 76 8.01 -4.11 3.31
CA THR A 76 9.25 -4.78 3.74
C THR A 76 9.52 -6.10 3.00
N ARG A 77 8.47 -6.76 2.49
CA ARG A 77 8.57 -8.05 1.79
C ARG A 77 8.67 -7.90 0.27
N HIS A 78 8.16 -6.79 -0.27
CA HIS A 78 8.09 -6.50 -1.70
C HIS A 78 8.65 -5.11 -2.00
N ALA A 79 9.82 -4.80 -1.43
CA ALA A 79 10.46 -3.50 -1.56
C ALA A 79 10.88 -3.16 -3.01
N ASP A 80 10.99 -4.18 -3.86
CA ASP A 80 11.19 -4.07 -5.31
C ASP A 80 9.93 -3.58 -6.04
N LEU A 81 8.74 -3.84 -5.50
CA LEU A 81 7.47 -3.42 -6.09
C LEU A 81 7.05 -2.01 -5.64
N PHE A 82 7.29 -1.67 -4.38
CA PHE A 82 6.83 -0.41 -3.81
C PHE A 82 7.95 0.63 -3.77
N THR A 83 7.89 1.58 -4.70
CA THR A 83 8.86 2.68 -4.81
C THR A 83 8.54 3.87 -3.91
N GLY A 84 7.47 3.80 -3.12
CA GLY A 84 7.08 4.78 -2.12
C GLY A 84 6.17 4.20 -1.05
N VAL A 85 6.31 4.69 0.19
CA VAL A 85 5.55 4.19 1.35
C VAL A 85 5.02 5.36 2.16
N ILE A 86 3.72 5.32 2.47
CA ILE A 86 3.10 6.25 3.42
C ILE A 86 2.35 5.45 4.49
N VAL A 87 2.63 5.66 5.75
CA VAL A 87 1.97 4.96 6.87
C VAL A 87 1.29 5.95 7.81
N MET A 88 0.09 5.60 8.26
CA MET A 88 -0.74 6.48 9.09
C MET A 88 -1.27 5.74 10.30
N ALA A 89 -1.30 6.40 11.47
CA ALA A 89 -1.93 5.90 12.69
C ALA A 89 -1.49 4.49 13.11
N THR A 90 -0.21 4.12 12.88
CA THR A 90 0.30 2.77 13.14
C THR A 90 1.65 2.81 13.84
N GLY A 91 1.93 1.75 14.61
CA GLY A 91 3.22 1.57 15.26
C GLY A 91 4.35 1.37 14.25
N PRO A 92 5.60 1.30 14.74
CA PRO A 92 6.76 0.93 13.93
C PRO A 92 6.52 -0.35 13.12
N GLY A 93 7.07 -0.40 11.91
CA GLY A 93 7.05 -1.63 11.11
C GLY A 93 7.86 -2.74 11.78
N GLU A 94 7.33 -3.96 11.73
CA GLU A 94 8.06 -5.15 12.15
C GLU A 94 8.94 -5.65 10.99
N GLY A 95 10.14 -6.17 11.28
CA GLY A 95 11.07 -6.72 10.27
C GLY A 95 12.31 -5.86 10.00
N SER A 96 13.18 -6.34 9.09
CA SER A 96 14.37 -5.58 8.67
C SER A 96 13.97 -4.52 7.65
N LEU A 97 13.99 -3.26 8.09
CA LEU A 97 13.84 -2.10 7.21
C LEU A 97 15.06 -1.85 6.32
N GLU A 98 16.11 -2.67 6.39
CA GLU A 98 17.20 -2.61 5.40
C GLU A 98 16.65 -2.75 3.98
N SER A 99 15.58 -3.54 3.82
CA SER A 99 14.79 -3.65 2.58
C SER A 99 14.25 -2.30 2.08
N LEU A 100 13.91 -1.39 2.99
CA LEU A 100 13.36 -0.05 2.69
C LEU A 100 14.40 1.07 2.81
N SER A 101 15.68 0.73 2.98
CA SER A 101 16.75 1.72 3.19
C SER A 101 16.85 2.79 2.10
N ALA A 102 16.51 2.41 0.87
CA ALA A 102 16.46 3.29 -0.29
C ALA A 102 15.05 3.73 -0.65
N THR A 103 13.98 3.31 0.01
CA THR A 103 12.59 3.63 -0.38
C THR A 103 12.09 4.87 0.37
N PRO A 104 11.56 5.90 -0.33
CA PRO A 104 10.96 7.05 0.33
C PRO A 104 9.82 6.63 1.25
N LEU A 105 9.92 7.01 2.53
CA LEU A 105 9.00 6.63 3.58
C LEU A 105 8.44 7.88 4.27
N TYR A 106 7.11 8.01 4.32
CA TYR A 106 6.44 9.08 5.06
C TYR A 106 5.57 8.50 6.17
N ILE A 107 5.74 8.98 7.40
CA ILE A 107 4.96 8.58 8.56
C ILE A 107 4.06 9.74 8.99
N ILE A 108 2.77 9.51 9.21
CA ILE A 108 1.83 10.49 9.76
C ILE A 108 1.24 9.92 11.04
N HIS A 109 1.46 10.57 12.17
CA HIS A 109 0.97 10.06 13.44
C HIS A 109 0.60 11.16 14.42
N SER A 110 -0.43 10.90 15.24
CA SER A 110 -0.90 11.87 16.22
C SER A 110 -0.35 11.56 17.62
N PRO A 111 0.16 12.57 18.36
CA PRO A 111 0.45 12.44 19.78
C PRO A 111 -0.76 12.11 20.64
N GLU A 112 -1.96 12.47 20.17
CA GLU A 112 -3.24 12.24 20.86
C GLU A 112 -3.89 10.90 20.49
N ASP A 113 -3.21 10.07 19.69
CA ASP A 113 -3.65 8.71 19.39
C ASP A 113 -3.63 7.84 20.66
N GLU A 114 -4.82 7.49 21.12
CA GLU A 114 -5.07 6.72 22.34
C GLU A 114 -4.94 5.21 22.15
N VAL A 115 -4.86 4.73 20.91
CA VAL A 115 -4.79 3.30 20.56
C VAL A 115 -3.36 2.88 20.23
N VAL A 116 -2.62 3.74 19.53
CA VAL A 116 -1.27 3.49 19.05
C VAL A 116 -0.33 4.56 19.61
N PRO A 117 0.52 4.21 20.60
CA PRO A 117 1.41 5.17 21.24
C PRO A 117 2.34 5.89 20.26
N TYR A 118 2.44 7.21 20.40
CA TYR A 118 3.22 8.05 19.48
C TYR A 118 4.73 7.95 19.68
N ALA A 119 5.21 7.92 20.93
CA ALA A 119 6.64 7.97 21.22
C ALA A 119 7.46 6.86 20.52
N PRO A 120 7.04 5.57 20.50
CA PRO A 120 7.77 4.55 19.77
C PRO A 120 7.87 4.80 18.26
N VAL A 121 6.86 5.43 17.66
CA VAL A 121 6.84 5.80 16.23
C VAL A 121 7.83 6.92 15.95
N GLU A 122 7.86 7.94 16.81
CA GLU A 122 8.79 9.06 16.70
C GLU A 122 10.25 8.61 16.87
N GLU A 123 10.54 7.82 17.90
CA GLU A 123 11.88 7.26 18.13
C GLU A 123 12.34 6.43 16.93
N PHE A 124 11.43 5.66 16.35
CA PHE A 124 11.72 4.86 15.17
C PHE A 124 12.05 5.72 13.95
N ALA A 125 11.26 6.76 13.67
CA ALA A 125 11.52 7.68 12.57
C ALA A 125 12.88 8.37 12.71
N VAL A 126 13.20 8.85 13.93
CA VAL A 126 14.50 9.47 14.24
C VAL A 126 15.66 8.49 14.00
N ARG A 127 15.52 7.23 14.41
CA ARG A 127 16.54 6.20 14.19
C ARG A 127 16.81 5.92 12.72
N LEU A 128 15.80 5.99 11.85
CA LEU A 128 15.98 5.76 10.42
C LEU A 128 16.54 7.00 9.71
N ALA A 129 16.09 8.19 10.10
CA ALA A 129 16.65 9.44 9.61
C ALA A 129 18.15 9.53 9.92
N ALA A 130 18.57 9.14 11.12
CA ALA A 130 19.98 9.10 11.51
C ALA A 130 20.84 8.12 10.71
N ARG A 131 20.22 7.14 10.02
CA ARG A 131 20.89 6.20 9.11
C ARG A 131 20.95 6.70 7.66
N GLY A 132 20.41 7.89 7.38
CA GLY A 132 20.36 8.46 6.04
C GLY A 132 19.25 7.87 5.15
N CYS A 133 18.29 7.13 5.72
CA CYS A 133 17.13 6.67 4.95
C CYS A 133 16.28 7.88 4.52
N PRO A 134 15.66 7.85 3.31
CA PRO A 134 14.81 8.93 2.82
C PRO A 134 13.45 8.89 3.54
N ILE A 135 13.41 9.34 4.79
CA ILE A 135 12.24 9.32 5.65
C ILE A 135 11.79 10.72 6.04
N GLN A 136 10.47 10.92 6.09
CA GLN A 136 9.82 12.06 6.71
C GLN A 136 8.77 11.59 7.72
N MET A 137 8.55 12.37 8.77
CA MET A 137 7.47 12.15 9.73
C MET A 137 6.73 13.45 9.98
N MET A 138 5.41 13.39 9.85
CA MET A 138 4.50 14.46 10.26
C MET A 138 3.85 14.10 11.59
N ARG A 139 4.07 14.99 12.56
CA ARG A 139 3.30 15.05 13.80
C ARG A 139 1.95 15.72 13.53
N LEU A 140 0.85 15.03 13.83
CA LEU A 140 -0.52 15.52 13.63
C LEU A 140 -1.21 15.82 14.97
N PRO A 141 -1.10 17.03 15.51
CA PRO A 141 -1.72 17.36 16.80
C PRO A 141 -3.25 17.44 16.70
N GLY A 142 -3.94 16.96 17.74
CA GLY A 142 -5.37 17.15 17.96
C GLY A 142 -6.29 16.09 17.36
N ALA A 143 -5.74 15.07 16.70
CA ALA A 143 -6.51 13.98 16.10
C ALA A 143 -6.42 12.73 16.98
N ASN A 144 -7.56 12.20 17.45
CA ASN A 144 -7.58 10.88 18.08
C ASN A 144 -7.55 9.75 17.03
N HIS A 145 -7.43 8.49 17.45
CA HIS A 145 -7.28 7.35 16.54
C HIS A 145 -8.47 7.16 15.57
N SER A 146 -9.66 7.66 15.92
CA SER A 146 -10.86 7.51 15.10
C SER A 146 -11.07 8.66 14.12
N MET A 147 -10.31 9.76 14.25
CA MET A 147 -10.39 10.95 13.40
C MET A 147 -9.67 10.76 12.05
N MET A 148 -10.00 9.69 11.32
CA MET A 148 -9.39 9.36 10.03
C MET A 148 -9.49 10.51 9.01
N GLY A 149 -10.56 11.32 9.08
CA GLY A 149 -10.74 12.48 8.20
C GLY A 149 -9.63 13.53 8.32
N ASP A 150 -9.04 13.69 9.51
CA ASP A 150 -8.00 14.68 9.78
C ASP A 150 -6.66 14.30 9.13
N TYR A 151 -6.49 13.04 8.73
CA TYR A 151 -5.32 12.55 8.01
C TYR A 151 -5.34 12.89 6.51
N ILE A 152 -6.47 13.33 5.94
CA ILE A 152 -6.59 13.58 4.49
C ILE A 152 -5.65 14.70 4.03
N ALA A 153 -5.60 15.83 4.76
CA ALA A 153 -4.72 16.94 4.41
C ALA A 153 -3.23 16.57 4.59
N PRO A 154 -2.80 15.98 5.71
CA PRO A 154 -1.48 15.37 5.87
C PRO A 154 -1.10 14.39 4.76
N LEU A 155 -2.01 13.50 4.36
CA LEU A 155 -1.78 12.52 3.29
C LEU A 155 -1.51 13.20 1.94
N ARG A 156 -2.20 14.31 1.64
CA ARG A 156 -1.93 15.10 0.43
C ARG A 156 -0.52 15.70 0.45
N VAL A 157 -0.07 16.22 1.60
CA VAL A 157 1.30 16.73 1.77
C VAL A 157 2.33 15.61 1.58
N ALA A 158 2.09 14.45 2.20
CA ALA A 158 2.95 13.28 2.03
C ALA A 158 3.03 12.81 0.57
N GLY A 159 1.90 12.80 -0.15
CA GLY A 159 1.86 12.47 -1.58
C GLY A 159 2.64 13.45 -2.46
N GLN A 160 2.58 14.76 -2.16
CA GLN A 160 3.36 15.77 -2.88
C GLN A 160 4.86 15.63 -2.62
N TRP A 161 5.25 15.36 -1.37
CA TRP A 161 6.64 15.07 -1.03
C TRP A 161 7.13 13.82 -1.77
N LEU A 162 6.36 12.73 -1.75
CA LEU A 162 6.73 11.50 -2.43
C LEU A 162 6.88 11.69 -3.95
N TRP A 163 6.02 12.49 -4.55
CA TRP A 163 6.15 12.84 -5.97
C TRP A 163 7.51 13.49 -6.28
N SER A 164 7.96 14.41 -5.42
CA SER A 164 9.26 15.07 -5.58
C SER A 164 10.43 14.10 -5.42
N GLU A 165 10.31 13.09 -4.55
CA GLU A 165 11.31 12.03 -4.39
C GLU A 165 11.42 11.16 -5.64
N TRP A 166 10.29 10.82 -6.28
CA TRP A 166 10.31 10.07 -7.54
C TRP A 166 10.93 10.88 -8.69
N ASP A 167 10.59 12.16 -8.83
CA ASP A 167 11.16 13.02 -9.86
C ASP A 167 12.68 13.19 -9.69
N ALA A 168 13.16 13.30 -8.44
CA ALA A 168 14.58 13.40 -8.12
C ALA A 168 15.37 12.10 -8.39
N ARG A 169 14.71 10.94 -8.41
CA ARG A 169 15.32 9.64 -8.76
C ARG A 169 15.39 9.43 -10.26
N GLY A 170 14.29 9.71 -10.97
CA GLY A 170 14.24 9.62 -12.43
C GLY A 170 15.18 10.61 -13.15
N SER A 171 15.71 11.63 -12.46
CA SER A 171 16.78 12.49 -12.99
C SER A 171 18.19 11.96 -12.75
N ARG A 172 18.40 11.04 -11.79
CA ARG A 172 19.71 10.43 -11.49
C ARG A 172 20.02 9.22 -12.38
N ASP A 173 19.00 8.56 -12.88
CA ASP A 173 19.10 7.37 -13.74
C ASP A 173 19.09 7.71 -15.25
N ARG A 174 19.13 9.00 -15.62
CA ARG A 174 19.26 9.51 -17.00
C ARG A 174 20.61 10.18 -17.21
#